data_AF-A0A2N1WBS4-F1
#
_entry.id   AF-A0A2N1WBS4-F1
#
_cell.length_a   1.000
_cell.length_b   1.000
_cell.length_c   1.000
_cell.angle_alpha   90.00
_cell.angle_beta   90.00
_cell.angle_gamma   90.00
#
_symmetry.space_group_name_H-M   'P 1'
#
loop_
_entity.id
_entity.type
_entity.pdbx_description
1 polymer ?
#
loop_
_entity_poly.entity_id
_entity_poly.type
_entity_poly.pdbx_seq_one_letter_code
_entity_poly.pdbx_strand_id
1 'polypeptide(L)'
;LGWGISRRLTLATRVPIVSTRTQAQLTQDGTGANLGINPADQFPGEGGGSQQNAAFLAEFTAALDQLASRTAAGDFAGDPTLEALAQQTLSEAPAFRDGLATLLGSAPLLPAIGTTDGDALLAATAAFRTRFADQFGISGFTAAPALPSSTLTPAGFEALLNSPSGFGLLPFGEDPRVQVGDIEVELTAELWRTGQPGDARWLALWGRGGVALPTGSAPRPDALLDQGSGDGQLDLLAGAVLEAGRDRLGVRVAVDYRRQFADDLDARIGARDALLRLASSEASLRRDPGDVIQLAAQPYFRLAPHFAIVGSARWWSRGTDRWSWSSGRAALPGLDPAVMNAGTKASATLLGIGVSYVHDGPLRDGRVGMPVEASFGIERLVSSGRGLVDAPLITRLTFRIYKSLIGRPPAP
;
A
#
# COMPACT_ATOMS: atom_id res chain seq x y z
N LEU A 1 14.12 -16.24 -28.83
CA LEU A 1 14.02 -15.26 -27.73
C LEU A 1 14.43 -13.84 -28.21
N GLY A 2 13.58 -13.24 -29.05
CA GLY A 2 13.33 -11.83 -29.41
C GLY A 2 14.36 -10.72 -29.56
N TRP A 3 15.61 -10.87 -29.14
CA TRP A 3 16.61 -9.81 -29.22
C TRP A 3 17.49 -10.10 -30.45
N GLY A 4 17.21 -9.44 -31.57
CA GLY A 4 17.93 -9.67 -32.83
C GLY A 4 17.11 -9.65 -34.14
N ILE A 5 15.94 -9.03 -34.16
CA ILE A 5 15.12 -8.92 -35.40
C ILE A 5 15.75 -7.93 -36.38
N SER A 6 16.43 -6.90 -35.86
CA SER A 6 17.31 -6.02 -36.64
C SER A 6 18.74 -6.17 -36.10
N ARG A 7 19.74 -6.12 -36.98
CA ARG A 7 21.15 -6.37 -36.62
C ARG A 7 21.77 -5.31 -35.69
N ARG A 8 21.05 -4.25 -35.29
CA ARG A 8 21.66 -3.11 -34.55
C ARG A 8 20.76 -2.40 -33.56
N LEU A 9 19.49 -2.12 -33.90
CA LEU A 9 18.64 -1.23 -33.11
C LEU A 9 17.16 -1.61 -33.18
N THR A 10 16.50 -1.75 -32.04
CA THR A 10 15.06 -2.03 -31.94
C THR A 10 14.42 -1.00 -31.01
N LEU A 11 13.34 -0.38 -31.49
CA LEU A 11 12.44 0.41 -30.65
C LEU A 11 11.23 -0.46 -30.33
N ALA A 12 10.86 -0.53 -29.06
CA ALA A 12 9.72 -1.27 -28.57
C ALA A 12 8.82 -0.36 -27.74
N THR A 13 7.51 -0.55 -27.88
CA THR A 13 6.51 0.03 -26.99
C THR A 13 5.72 -1.10 -26.38
N ARG A 14 5.55 -1.08 -25.07
CA ARG A 14 4.72 -2.00 -24.32
C ARG A 14 3.52 -1.24 -23.77
N VAL A 15 2.33 -1.71 -24.09
CA VAL A 15 1.07 -1.17 -23.56
C VAL A 15 0.43 -2.27 -22.71
N PRO A 16 0.60 -2.26 -21.38
CA PRO A 16 -0.02 -3.24 -20.52
C PRO A 16 -1.54 -3.04 -20.48
N ILE A 17 -2.30 -4.11 -20.68
CA ILE A 17 -3.71 -4.16 -20.32
C ILE A 17 -3.79 -4.95 -19.04
N VAL A 18 -4.13 -4.28 -17.95
CA VAL A 18 -4.14 -4.84 -16.60
C VAL A 18 -5.58 -5.11 -16.22
N SER A 19 -5.83 -6.33 -15.75
CA SER A 19 -7.11 -6.73 -15.18
C SER A 19 -6.86 -7.13 -13.72
N THR A 20 -7.41 -6.37 -12.80
CA THR A 20 -7.31 -6.65 -11.36
C THR A 20 -8.65 -7.14 -10.84
N ARG A 21 -8.59 -8.20 -10.05
CA ARG A 21 -9.72 -8.70 -9.27
C ARG A 21 -9.24 -9.03 -7.89
N THR A 22 -9.81 -8.36 -6.90
CA THR A 22 -9.53 -8.63 -5.49
C THR A 22 -10.77 -9.21 -4.84
N GLN A 23 -10.59 -10.31 -4.13
CA GLN A 23 -11.60 -10.88 -3.26
C GLN A 23 -11.05 -10.87 -1.84
N ALA A 24 -11.81 -10.26 -0.93
CA ALA A 24 -11.50 -10.23 0.48
C ALA A 24 -12.73 -10.71 1.25
N GLN A 25 -12.49 -11.56 2.24
CA GLN A 25 -13.50 -11.91 3.23
C GLN A 25 -13.03 -11.35 4.56
N LEU A 26 -13.69 -10.29 5.02
CA LEU A 26 -13.48 -9.74 6.34
C LEU A 26 -14.54 -10.31 7.28
N THR A 27 -14.13 -10.74 8.46
CA THR A 27 -15.04 -11.20 9.50
C THR A 27 -14.60 -10.57 10.80
N GLN A 28 -15.55 -9.96 11.50
CA GLN A 28 -15.30 -9.40 12.82
C GLN A 28 -15.25 -10.55 13.83
N ASP A 29 -14.15 -10.61 14.60
CA ASP A 29 -14.06 -11.44 15.79
C ASP A 29 -14.48 -10.60 17.00
N GLY A 30 -15.59 -10.97 17.62
CA GLY A 30 -16.13 -10.30 18.81
C GLY A 30 -15.56 -10.82 20.12
N THR A 31 -14.68 -11.81 20.09
CA THR A 31 -14.13 -12.42 21.30
C THR A 31 -13.30 -11.40 22.07
N GLY A 32 -13.78 -11.00 23.25
CA GLY A 32 -13.12 -9.99 24.08
C GLY A 32 -13.27 -8.55 23.57
N ALA A 33 -14.25 -8.28 22.69
CA ALA A 33 -14.51 -6.92 22.23
C ALA A 33 -14.90 -6.00 23.41
N ASN A 34 -14.22 -4.85 23.51
CA ASN A 34 -14.45 -3.80 24.49
C ASN A 34 -14.91 -2.47 23.85
N LEU A 35 -14.86 -2.38 22.52
CA LEU A 35 -15.21 -1.17 21.77
C LEU A 35 -16.55 -1.32 21.06
N GLY A 36 -17.32 -0.22 20.99
CA GLY A 36 -18.53 -0.06 20.19
C GLY A 36 -18.42 1.18 19.29
N ILE A 37 -19.41 1.38 18.42
CA ILE A 37 -19.48 2.52 17.50
C ILE A 37 -19.65 3.81 18.31
N ASN A 38 -18.89 4.86 17.96
CA ASN A 38 -19.04 6.16 18.60
C ASN A 38 -20.47 6.72 18.37
N PRO A 39 -21.26 6.98 19.43
CA PRO A 39 -22.60 7.53 19.29
C PRO A 39 -22.65 8.97 18.76
N ALA A 40 -21.51 9.65 18.66
CA ALA A 40 -21.41 10.95 18.01
C ALA A 40 -21.38 10.84 16.47
N ASP A 41 -21.02 9.68 15.93
CA ASP A 41 -21.03 9.45 14.49
C ASP A 41 -22.47 9.24 14.00
N GLN A 42 -22.81 9.79 12.83
CA GLN A 42 -24.15 9.71 12.25
C GLN A 42 -24.47 8.32 11.65
N PHE A 43 -24.17 7.25 12.37
CA PHE A 43 -24.60 5.92 11.99
C PHE A 43 -26.12 5.76 12.22
N PRO A 44 -26.83 4.98 11.37
CA PRO A 44 -28.26 4.74 11.55
C PRO A 44 -28.56 4.15 12.93
N GLY A 45 -29.29 4.89 13.78
CA GLY A 45 -29.75 4.41 15.08
C GLY A 45 -29.17 5.13 16.32
N GLU A 46 -28.15 5.98 16.18
CA GLU A 46 -27.46 6.63 17.32
C GLU A 46 -27.49 8.18 17.26
N GLY A 47 -28.58 8.75 16.75
CA GLY A 47 -28.75 10.20 16.66
C GLY A 47 -28.92 10.87 18.03
N GLY A 48 -27.82 11.23 18.70
CA GLY A 48 -27.86 12.00 19.95
C GLY A 48 -26.53 12.17 20.68
N GLY A 49 -25.54 11.30 20.44
CA GLY A 49 -24.28 11.30 21.20
C GLY A 49 -23.47 12.58 21.06
N SER A 50 -23.50 13.23 19.89
CA SER A 50 -22.79 14.50 19.67
C SER A 50 -23.31 15.64 20.57
N GLN A 51 -24.62 15.76 20.74
CA GLN A 51 -25.21 16.78 21.63
C GLN A 51 -24.91 16.48 23.10
N GLN A 52 -24.99 15.20 23.50
CA GLN A 52 -24.64 14.78 24.85
C GLN A 52 -23.16 15.04 25.16
N ASN A 53 -22.26 14.72 24.23
CA ASN A 53 -20.82 15.00 24.37
C ASN A 53 -20.54 16.51 24.45
N ALA A 54 -21.24 17.32 23.65
CA ALA A 54 -21.11 18.78 23.72
C ALA A 54 -21.58 19.33 25.08
N ALA A 55 -22.72 18.86 25.60
CA ALA A 55 -23.21 19.24 26.92
C ALA A 55 -22.25 18.81 28.03
N PHE A 56 -21.78 17.56 28.00
CA PHE A 56 -20.79 17.04 28.93
C PHE A 56 -19.51 17.87 28.97
N LEU A 57 -18.92 18.16 27.80
CA LEU A 57 -17.69 18.95 27.72
C LEU A 57 -17.90 20.40 28.16
N ALA A 58 -19.06 20.99 27.88
CA ALA A 58 -19.39 22.35 28.31
C ALA A 58 -19.55 22.45 29.83
N GLU A 59 -20.26 21.51 30.44
CA GLU A 59 -20.43 21.45 31.90
C GLU A 59 -19.09 21.21 32.62
N PHE A 60 -18.23 20.34 32.07
CA PHE A 60 -16.90 20.10 32.63
C PHE A 60 -16.02 21.37 32.53
N THR A 61 -15.99 22.04 31.38
CA THR A 61 -15.28 23.32 31.23
C THR A 61 -15.79 24.37 32.23
N ALA A 62 -17.12 24.50 32.39
CA ALA A 62 -17.70 25.45 33.35
C ALA A 62 -17.29 25.15 34.80
N ALA A 63 -17.23 23.88 35.19
CA ALA A 63 -16.78 23.48 36.53
C ALA A 63 -15.29 23.81 36.75
N LEU A 64 -14.43 23.64 35.73
CA LEU A 64 -13.03 24.03 35.78
C LEU A 64 -12.86 25.54 35.92
N ASP A 65 -13.58 26.33 35.12
CA ASP A 65 -13.54 27.79 35.18
C ASP A 65 -14.00 28.31 36.55
N GLN A 66 -15.06 27.71 37.10
CA GLN A 66 -15.53 28.05 38.44
C GLN A 66 -14.49 27.70 39.52
N LEU A 67 -13.84 26.53 39.44
CA LEU A 67 -12.78 26.14 40.38
C LEU A 67 -11.59 27.10 40.31
N ALA A 68 -11.17 27.48 39.11
CA ALA A 68 -10.10 28.44 38.89
C ALA A 68 -10.44 29.82 39.49
N SER A 69 -11.67 30.29 39.25
CA SER A 69 -12.15 31.57 39.80
C SER A 69 -12.19 31.59 41.32
N ARG A 70 -12.73 30.53 41.96
CA ARG A 70 -12.78 30.42 43.44
C ARG A 70 -11.39 30.33 44.07
N THR A 71 -10.48 29.59 43.43
CA THR A 71 -9.09 29.48 43.88
C THR A 71 -8.40 30.85 43.81
N ALA A 72 -8.57 31.60 42.71
CA ALA A 72 -8.02 32.94 42.56
C ALA A 72 -8.64 33.98 43.52
N ALA A 73 -9.91 33.81 43.89
CA ALA A 73 -10.60 34.65 44.88
C ALA A 73 -10.16 34.36 46.34
N GLY A 74 -9.41 33.28 46.57
CA GLY A 74 -8.95 32.88 47.89
C GLY A 74 -9.99 32.10 48.71
N ASP A 75 -11.02 31.54 48.06
CA ASP A 75 -12.10 30.79 48.73
C ASP A 75 -11.58 29.60 49.57
N PHE A 76 -10.39 29.08 49.25
CA PHE A 76 -9.77 27.93 49.90
C PHE A 76 -8.59 28.28 50.82
N ALA A 77 -8.20 29.57 50.94
CA ALA A 77 -7.00 29.98 51.68
C ALA A 77 -7.05 29.68 53.19
N GLY A 78 -8.25 29.42 53.74
CA GLY A 78 -8.45 29.02 55.13
C GLY A 78 -8.20 27.53 55.41
N ASP A 79 -8.07 26.70 54.38
CA ASP A 79 -7.80 25.26 54.47
C ASP A 79 -6.69 24.85 53.48
N PRO A 80 -5.44 24.72 53.96
CA PRO A 80 -4.30 24.36 53.10
C PRO A 80 -4.45 23.02 52.38
N THR A 81 -5.22 22.08 52.93
CA THR A 81 -5.43 20.76 52.31
C THR A 81 -6.38 20.88 51.12
N LEU A 82 -7.47 21.64 51.31
CA LEU A 82 -8.45 21.89 50.26
C LEU A 82 -7.87 22.76 49.14
N GLU A 83 -7.05 23.75 49.48
CA GLU A 83 -6.33 24.58 48.51
C GLU A 83 -5.36 23.75 47.65
N ALA A 84 -4.57 22.86 48.27
CA ALA A 84 -3.68 21.96 47.55
C ALA A 84 -4.45 21.01 46.60
N LEU A 85 -5.60 20.48 47.05
CA LEU A 85 -6.46 19.64 46.22
C LEU A 85 -7.08 20.39 45.04
N ALA A 86 -7.46 21.66 45.23
CA ALA A 86 -7.96 22.53 44.16
C ALA A 86 -6.88 22.78 43.10
N GLN A 87 -5.65 23.12 43.53
CA GLN A 87 -4.50 23.31 42.64
C GLN A 87 -4.14 22.03 41.89
N GLN A 88 -4.13 20.87 42.56
CA GLN A 88 -3.91 19.58 41.93
C GLN A 88 -4.99 19.30 40.87
N THR A 89 -6.26 19.50 41.20
CA THR A 89 -7.37 19.27 40.27
C THR A 89 -7.29 20.18 39.05
N LEU A 90 -6.92 21.45 39.22
CA LEU A 90 -6.69 22.39 38.12
C LEU A 90 -5.49 22.01 37.23
N SER A 91 -4.57 21.18 37.72
CA SER A 91 -3.46 20.65 36.91
C SER A 91 -3.82 19.38 36.13
N GLU A 92 -4.65 18.49 36.70
CA GLU A 92 -4.96 17.17 36.13
C GLU A 92 -6.21 17.17 35.24
N ALA A 93 -7.27 17.84 35.69
CA ALA A 93 -8.58 17.75 35.07
C ALA A 93 -8.65 18.36 33.66
N PRO A 94 -7.93 19.45 33.30
CA PRO A 94 -7.88 19.92 31.92
C PRO A 94 -7.34 18.87 30.95
N ALA A 95 -6.25 18.18 31.31
CA ALA A 95 -5.67 17.14 30.47
C ALA A 95 -6.64 15.96 30.26
N PHE A 96 -7.36 15.55 31.32
CA PHE A 96 -8.39 14.53 31.21
C PHE A 96 -9.56 14.98 30.31
N ARG A 97 -10.06 16.21 30.50
CA ARG A 97 -11.12 16.79 29.68
C ARG A 97 -10.73 16.87 28.21
N ASP A 98 -9.52 17.33 27.91
CA ASP A 98 -9.03 17.49 26.53
C ASP A 98 -8.76 16.14 25.86
N GLY A 99 -8.28 15.16 26.63
CA GLY A 99 -8.18 13.76 26.20
C GLY A 99 -9.56 13.19 25.83
N LEU A 100 -10.57 13.40 26.68
CA LEU A 100 -11.95 12.99 26.39
C LEU A 100 -12.53 13.74 25.18
N ALA A 101 -12.29 15.04 25.05
CA ALA A 101 -12.77 15.81 23.90
C ALA A 101 -12.21 15.26 22.58
N THR A 102 -10.93 14.88 22.57
CA THR A 102 -10.27 14.26 21.41
C THR A 102 -10.85 12.87 21.13
N LEU A 103 -10.98 12.04 22.16
CA LEU A 103 -11.53 10.68 22.04
C LEU A 103 -12.96 10.71 21.49
N LEU A 104 -13.86 11.48 22.11
CA LEU A 104 -15.28 11.56 21.77
C LEU A 104 -15.54 12.23 20.41
N GLY A 105 -14.67 13.14 19.99
CA GLY A 105 -14.84 13.92 18.76
C GLY A 105 -14.14 13.35 17.53
N SER A 106 -13.25 12.36 17.67
CA SER A 106 -12.41 11.91 16.55
C SER A 106 -12.25 10.39 16.43
N ALA A 107 -12.52 9.62 17.49
CA ALA A 107 -12.43 8.17 17.41
C ALA A 107 -13.75 7.58 16.84
N PRO A 108 -13.70 6.71 15.83
CA PRO A 108 -14.91 6.06 15.30
C PRO A 108 -15.44 4.96 16.21
N LEU A 109 -14.59 4.47 17.13
CA LEU A 109 -14.90 3.45 18.11
C LEU A 109 -14.57 3.97 19.50
N LEU A 110 -15.44 3.70 20.46
CA LEU A 110 -15.29 4.08 21.87
C LEU A 110 -15.44 2.85 22.77
N PRO A 111 -14.85 2.86 23.99
CA PRO A 111 -15.12 1.83 24.99
C PRO A 111 -16.63 1.74 25.29
N ALA A 112 -17.19 0.54 25.16
CA ALA A 112 -18.62 0.31 25.38
C ALA A 112 -18.96 0.24 26.88
N ILE A 113 -20.16 0.67 27.24
CA ILE A 113 -20.68 0.59 28.61
C ILE A 113 -20.78 -0.88 29.04
N GLY A 114 -20.41 -1.18 30.30
CA GLY A 114 -20.37 -2.55 30.83
C GLY A 114 -19.11 -3.34 30.42
N THR A 115 -18.16 -2.70 29.76
CA THR A 115 -16.81 -3.22 29.54
C THR A 115 -15.83 -2.59 30.54
N THR A 116 -14.70 -3.25 30.79
CA THR A 116 -13.70 -2.75 31.74
C THR A 116 -13.27 -1.31 31.44
N ASP A 117 -13.03 -0.98 30.17
CA ASP A 117 -12.55 0.35 29.77
C ASP A 117 -13.67 1.40 29.78
N GLY A 118 -14.89 1.02 29.37
CA GLY A 118 -16.04 1.92 29.43
C GLY A 118 -16.42 2.27 30.87
N ASP A 119 -16.44 1.27 31.75
CA ASP A 119 -16.76 1.47 33.17
C ASP A 119 -15.66 2.27 33.88
N ALA A 120 -14.38 2.05 33.55
CA ALA A 120 -13.27 2.85 34.06
C ALA A 120 -13.38 4.33 33.66
N LEU A 121 -13.76 4.62 32.41
CA LEU A 121 -13.94 5.99 31.91
C LEU A 121 -15.13 6.69 32.59
N LEU A 122 -16.24 5.98 32.76
CA LEU A 122 -17.40 6.49 33.49
C LEU A 122 -17.09 6.71 34.98
N ALA A 123 -16.35 5.81 35.62
CA ALA A 123 -15.92 5.94 37.01
C ALA A 123 -14.98 7.14 37.22
N ALA A 124 -14.01 7.34 36.31
CA ALA A 124 -13.12 8.50 36.36
C ALA A 124 -13.91 9.83 36.20
N THR A 125 -14.88 9.85 35.28
CA THR A 125 -15.76 11.00 35.09
C THR A 125 -16.62 11.28 36.33
N ALA A 126 -17.20 10.23 36.92
CA ALA A 126 -17.98 10.34 38.15
C ALA A 126 -17.12 10.84 39.32
N ALA A 127 -15.87 10.39 39.43
CA ALA A 127 -14.94 10.84 40.47
C ALA A 127 -14.65 12.35 40.37
N PHE A 128 -14.47 12.90 39.16
CA PHE A 128 -14.35 14.35 38.99
C PHE A 128 -15.64 15.08 39.37
N ARG A 129 -16.80 14.59 38.93
CA ARG A 129 -18.10 15.18 39.28
C ARG A 129 -18.32 15.23 40.80
N THR A 130 -18.08 14.11 41.49
CA THR A 130 -18.16 14.03 42.95
C THR A 130 -17.16 14.98 43.61
N ARG A 131 -15.92 15.07 43.10
CA ARG A 131 -14.92 16.01 43.62
C ARG A 131 -15.37 17.47 43.49
N PHE A 132 -15.89 17.87 42.32
CA PHE A 132 -16.41 19.23 42.11
C PHE A 132 -17.57 19.56 43.04
N ALA A 133 -18.54 18.65 43.17
CA ALA A 133 -19.71 18.87 44.01
C ALA A 133 -19.36 18.87 45.51
N ASP A 134 -18.70 17.82 46.00
CA ASP A 134 -18.58 17.55 47.43
C ASP A 134 -17.39 18.26 48.08
N GLN A 135 -16.29 18.45 47.34
CA GLN A 135 -15.08 19.11 47.89
C GLN A 135 -15.10 20.61 47.64
N PHE A 136 -15.54 21.04 46.45
CA PHE A 136 -15.44 22.45 46.03
C PHE A 136 -16.79 23.19 46.01
N GLY A 137 -17.91 22.50 46.28
CA GLY A 137 -19.24 23.10 46.25
C GLY A 137 -19.60 23.68 44.88
N ILE A 138 -19.11 23.07 43.80
CA ILE A 138 -19.35 23.46 42.41
C ILE A 138 -20.48 22.60 41.86
N SER A 139 -21.65 23.20 41.66
CA SER A 139 -22.83 22.58 41.08
C SER A 139 -22.88 22.78 39.56
N GLY A 140 -23.60 21.91 38.85
CA GLY A 140 -23.88 22.08 37.42
C GLY A 140 -23.09 21.15 36.49
N PHE A 141 -22.14 20.39 37.02
CA PHE A 141 -21.52 19.28 36.29
C PHE A 141 -22.27 17.98 36.60
N THR A 142 -23.19 17.58 35.72
CA THR A 142 -24.08 16.42 35.92
C THR A 142 -24.08 15.46 34.74
N ALA A 143 -23.82 15.95 33.53
CA ALA A 143 -23.77 15.17 32.31
C ALA A 143 -22.66 14.11 32.34
N ALA A 144 -22.80 13.11 31.46
CA ALA A 144 -21.84 12.03 31.25
C ALA A 144 -21.52 11.92 29.75
N PRO A 145 -20.31 11.46 29.37
CA PRO A 145 -19.97 11.24 27.97
C PRO A 145 -20.90 10.19 27.36
N ALA A 146 -21.25 10.38 26.09
CA ALA A 146 -21.98 9.40 25.32
C ALA A 146 -21.04 8.26 24.91
N LEU A 147 -21.17 7.13 25.60
CA LEU A 147 -20.47 5.89 25.27
C LEU A 147 -21.43 4.90 24.59
N PRO A 148 -20.92 4.00 23.73
CA PRO A 148 -21.73 2.97 23.08
C PRO A 148 -22.36 2.03 24.12
N SER A 149 -23.62 1.67 23.93
CA SER A 149 -24.33 0.74 24.83
C SER A 149 -24.03 -0.74 24.55
N SER A 150 -23.37 -1.04 23.44
CA SER A 150 -22.98 -2.38 23.03
C SER A 150 -21.64 -2.38 22.32
N THR A 151 -20.94 -3.51 22.37
CA THR A 151 -19.72 -3.74 21.58
C THR A 151 -20.03 -3.80 20.09
N LEU A 152 -19.00 -3.64 19.26
CA LEU A 152 -19.10 -3.67 17.81
C LEU A 152 -19.74 -4.98 17.33
N THR A 153 -20.84 -4.85 16.57
CA THR A 153 -21.54 -5.97 15.95
C THR A 153 -21.04 -6.18 14.52
N PRO A 154 -21.30 -7.34 13.88
CA PRO A 154 -20.96 -7.54 12.47
C PRO A 154 -21.60 -6.50 11.53
N ALA A 155 -22.87 -6.15 11.76
CA ALA A 155 -23.56 -5.12 10.98
C ALA A 155 -22.96 -3.72 11.23
N GLY A 156 -22.59 -3.43 12.48
CA GLY A 156 -21.89 -2.20 12.83
C GLY A 156 -20.50 -2.11 12.19
N PHE A 157 -19.77 -3.23 12.11
CA PHE A 157 -18.48 -3.32 11.43
C PHE A 157 -18.64 -3.06 9.93
N GLU A 158 -19.64 -3.64 9.27
CA GLU A 158 -19.94 -3.37 7.86
C GLU A 158 -20.30 -1.89 7.62
N ALA A 159 -21.10 -1.29 8.50
CA ALA A 159 -21.38 0.14 8.43
C ALA A 159 -20.11 0.99 8.59
N LEU A 160 -19.23 0.62 9.53
CA LEU A 160 -17.95 1.29 9.77
C LEU A 160 -17.00 1.19 8.59
N LEU A 161 -16.98 0.05 7.89
CA LEU A 161 -16.18 -0.12 6.67
C LEU A 161 -16.59 0.91 5.61
N ASN A 162 -17.89 1.15 5.43
CA ASN A 162 -18.40 2.03 4.37
C ASN A 162 -18.51 3.52 4.79
N SER A 163 -18.53 3.83 6.09
CA SER A 163 -18.74 5.20 6.57
C SER A 163 -17.54 6.11 6.36
N PRO A 164 -17.71 7.35 5.84
CA PRO A 164 -16.63 8.35 5.77
C PRO A 164 -16.03 8.73 7.13
N SER A 165 -16.77 8.59 8.24
CA SER A 165 -16.22 8.79 9.61
C SER A 165 -15.40 7.59 10.09
N GLY A 166 -15.59 6.43 9.46
CA GLY A 166 -14.87 5.20 9.72
C GLY A 166 -13.75 4.94 8.71
N PHE A 167 -13.84 3.80 8.03
CA PHE A 167 -12.87 3.40 7.01
C PHE A 167 -13.22 3.90 5.61
N GLY A 168 -14.43 4.42 5.35
CA GLY A 168 -14.81 5.03 4.07
C GLY A 168 -14.40 4.23 2.84
N LEU A 169 -14.61 2.91 2.88
CA LEU A 169 -14.31 2.00 1.80
C LEU A 169 -15.49 1.95 0.83
N LEU A 170 -15.19 1.92 -0.45
CA LEU A 170 -16.18 1.64 -1.47
C LEU A 170 -16.62 0.17 -1.38
N PRO A 171 -17.90 -0.12 -1.68
CA PRO A 171 -18.38 -1.49 -1.79
C PRO A 171 -17.49 -2.30 -2.74
N PHE A 172 -17.24 -3.57 -2.37
CA PHE A 172 -16.48 -4.49 -3.20
C PHE A 172 -17.23 -4.69 -4.53
N GLY A 173 -16.65 -4.19 -5.63
CA GLY A 173 -17.10 -4.54 -6.97
C GLY A 173 -16.58 -5.93 -7.34
N GLU A 174 -17.47 -6.85 -7.71
CA GLU A 174 -17.06 -8.21 -8.11
C GLU A 174 -16.39 -8.27 -9.50
N ASP A 175 -16.61 -7.22 -10.30
CA ASP A 175 -16.16 -7.14 -11.68
C ASP A 175 -14.68 -6.77 -11.77
N PRO A 176 -13.90 -7.50 -12.60
CA PRO A 176 -12.51 -7.16 -12.83
C PRO A 176 -12.40 -5.79 -13.48
N ARG A 177 -11.60 -4.91 -12.89
CA ARG A 177 -11.31 -3.61 -13.49
C ARG A 177 -10.25 -3.80 -14.57
N VAL A 178 -10.61 -3.50 -15.81
CA VAL A 178 -9.68 -3.54 -16.94
C VAL A 178 -9.24 -2.12 -17.27
N GLN A 179 -7.94 -1.87 -17.16
CA GLN A 179 -7.36 -0.55 -17.39
C GLN A 179 -6.02 -0.68 -18.12
N VAL A 180 -5.60 0.40 -18.75
CA VAL A 180 -4.25 0.49 -19.33
C VAL A 180 -3.27 0.76 -18.19
N GLY A 181 -2.18 -0.01 -18.13
CA GLY A 181 -1.11 0.23 -17.18
C GLY A 181 -0.09 1.26 -17.67
N ASP A 182 1.06 1.33 -17.01
CA ASP A 182 2.13 2.23 -17.41
C ASP A 182 2.75 1.80 -18.75
N ILE A 183 2.69 2.69 -19.73
CA ILE A 183 3.22 2.45 -21.07
C ILE A 183 4.74 2.56 -21.01
N GLU A 184 5.45 1.52 -21.45
CA GLU A 184 6.92 1.50 -21.51
C GLU A 184 7.38 1.73 -22.95
N VAL A 185 8.34 2.63 -23.14
CA VAL A 185 9.03 2.84 -24.41
C VAL A 185 10.51 2.52 -24.21
N GLU A 186 11.01 1.54 -24.96
CA GLU A 186 12.36 1.02 -24.80
C GLU A 186 13.13 1.02 -26.12
N LEU A 187 14.38 1.46 -26.06
CA LEU A 187 15.38 1.31 -27.09
C LEU A 187 16.33 0.17 -26.72
N THR A 188 16.63 -0.66 -27.70
CA THR A 188 17.51 -1.80 -27.58
C THR A 188 18.58 -1.73 -28.64
N ALA A 189 19.85 -1.81 -28.25
CA ALA A 189 20.98 -1.85 -29.17
C ALA A 189 21.81 -3.12 -28.99
N GLU A 190 22.20 -3.76 -30.09
CA GLU A 190 23.23 -4.80 -30.06
C GLU A 190 24.59 -4.14 -29.88
N LEU A 191 25.31 -4.52 -28.82
CA LEU A 191 26.63 -3.97 -28.49
C LEU A 191 27.74 -4.89 -28.95
N TRP A 192 27.52 -6.20 -28.91
CA TRP A 192 28.50 -7.21 -29.29
C TRP A 192 27.83 -8.50 -29.74
N ARG A 193 28.41 -9.17 -30.73
CA ARG A 193 28.02 -10.53 -31.13
C ARG A 193 29.19 -11.30 -31.73
N THR A 194 29.30 -12.56 -31.35
CA THR A 194 30.17 -13.56 -32.00
C THR A 194 29.36 -14.84 -32.17
N GLY A 195 29.27 -15.34 -33.41
CA GLY A 195 28.46 -16.51 -33.74
C GLY A 195 26.95 -16.25 -33.70
N GLN A 196 26.19 -17.29 -34.01
CA GLN A 196 24.73 -17.36 -34.03
C GLN A 196 24.26 -18.43 -33.04
N PRO A 197 23.07 -18.28 -32.43
CA PRO A 197 22.48 -19.34 -31.60
C PRO A 197 22.31 -20.65 -32.38
N GLY A 198 23.18 -21.63 -32.16
CA GLY A 198 23.23 -22.85 -32.99
C GLY A 198 24.64 -23.23 -33.41
N ASP A 199 25.53 -22.25 -33.46
CA ASP A 199 26.94 -22.46 -33.70
C ASP A 199 27.59 -23.26 -32.56
N ALA A 200 28.78 -23.80 -32.82
CA ALA A 200 29.55 -24.49 -31.78
C ALA A 200 29.74 -23.61 -30.53
N ARG A 201 29.89 -22.29 -30.68
CA ARG A 201 29.89 -21.31 -29.60
C ARG A 201 29.29 -20.00 -30.07
N TRP A 202 28.51 -19.35 -29.23
CA TRP A 202 28.00 -18.00 -29.50
C TRP A 202 27.98 -17.14 -28.24
N LEU A 203 28.05 -15.83 -28.46
CA LEU A 203 27.95 -14.78 -27.45
C LEU A 203 27.28 -13.56 -28.08
N ALA A 204 26.34 -12.95 -27.37
CA ALA A 204 25.72 -11.71 -27.76
C ALA A 204 25.39 -10.84 -26.54
N LEU A 205 25.56 -9.53 -26.69
CA LEU A 205 25.32 -8.52 -25.68
C LEU A 205 24.43 -7.42 -26.25
N TRP A 206 23.37 -7.08 -25.52
CA TRP A 206 22.48 -5.97 -25.84
C TRP A 206 22.39 -5.00 -24.68
N GLY A 207 22.38 -3.71 -25.00
CA GLY A 207 22.08 -2.61 -24.08
C GLY A 207 20.64 -2.14 -24.27
N ARG A 208 20.01 -1.71 -23.17
CA ARG A 208 18.63 -1.26 -23.12
C ARG A 208 18.52 0.06 -22.36
N GLY A 209 17.67 0.94 -22.86
CA GLY A 209 17.33 2.20 -22.20
C GLY A 209 15.92 2.61 -22.58
N GLY A 210 15.19 3.20 -21.64
CA GLY A 210 13.80 3.56 -21.89
C GLY A 210 13.17 4.35 -20.76
N VAL A 211 11.87 4.54 -20.89
CA VAL A 211 11.03 5.20 -19.89
C VAL A 211 9.73 4.43 -19.70
N ALA A 212 9.21 4.38 -18.47
CA ALA A 212 7.82 4.03 -18.21
C ALA A 212 7.05 5.32 -17.95
N LEU A 213 5.94 5.50 -18.65
CA LEU A 213 5.11 6.69 -18.58
C LEU A 213 4.01 6.49 -17.52
N PRO A 214 3.63 7.54 -16.77
CA PRO A 214 2.59 7.50 -15.74
C PRO A 214 1.19 7.46 -16.37
N THR A 215 0.87 6.39 -17.08
CA THR A 215 -0.42 6.22 -17.78
C THR A 215 -1.36 5.28 -17.04
N GLY A 216 -0.82 4.45 -16.15
CA GLY A 216 -1.59 3.63 -15.24
C GLY A 216 -2.14 4.44 -14.07
N SER A 217 -3.13 3.86 -13.41
CA SER A 217 -3.72 4.37 -12.18
C SER A 217 -3.02 3.77 -10.96
N ALA A 218 -2.67 4.61 -9.99
CA ALA A 218 -2.20 4.17 -8.69
C ALA A 218 -3.35 3.51 -7.88
N PRO A 219 -3.03 2.65 -6.90
CA PRO A 219 -4.01 2.11 -5.95
C PRO A 219 -4.84 3.21 -5.28
N ARG A 220 -6.16 3.05 -5.22
CA ARG A 220 -7.02 4.02 -4.54
C ARG A 220 -7.04 3.78 -3.04
N PRO A 221 -7.00 4.84 -2.20
CA PRO A 221 -7.04 4.71 -0.75
C PRO A 221 -8.39 4.22 -0.21
N ASP A 222 -9.48 4.47 -0.95
CA ASP A 222 -10.86 4.12 -0.59
C ASP A 222 -11.28 2.72 -1.04
N ALA A 223 -10.37 1.94 -1.63
CA ALA A 223 -10.68 0.62 -2.16
C ALA A 223 -9.75 -0.42 -1.55
N LEU A 224 -10.35 -1.34 -0.78
CA LEU A 224 -9.58 -2.33 -0.05
C LEU A 224 -8.83 -3.26 -1.01
N LEU A 225 -7.51 -3.35 -0.81
CA LEU A 225 -6.61 -4.16 -1.65
C LEU A 225 -6.70 -3.81 -3.15
N ASP A 226 -6.98 -2.55 -3.47
CA ASP A 226 -6.78 -2.04 -4.83
C ASP A 226 -5.29 -2.15 -5.18
N GLN A 227 -5.01 -2.65 -6.37
CA GLN A 227 -3.64 -2.80 -6.87
C GLN A 227 -3.29 -1.72 -7.90
N GLY A 228 -4.28 -0.91 -8.31
CA GLY A 228 -4.12 -0.01 -9.45
C GLY A 228 -3.91 -0.79 -10.77
N SER A 229 -3.61 -0.05 -11.83
CA SER A 229 -3.16 -0.61 -13.11
C SER A 229 -1.70 -0.28 -13.41
N GLY A 230 -1.12 0.61 -12.63
CA GLY A 230 0.29 1.01 -12.65
C GLY A 230 0.68 1.59 -11.30
N ASP A 231 1.88 2.11 -11.20
CA ASP A 231 2.27 2.92 -10.04
C ASP A 231 2.05 4.42 -10.26
N GLY A 232 1.69 4.82 -11.50
CA GLY A 232 1.28 6.18 -11.84
C GLY A 232 2.43 7.17 -11.87
N GLN A 233 3.67 6.70 -11.91
CA GLN A 233 4.86 7.54 -11.84
C GLN A 233 5.71 7.41 -13.12
N LEU A 234 6.58 8.39 -13.33
CA LEU A 234 7.59 8.29 -14.39
C LEU A 234 8.75 7.43 -13.89
N ASP A 235 9.22 6.50 -14.72
CA ASP A 235 10.43 5.73 -14.44
C ASP A 235 11.47 5.84 -15.56
N LEU A 236 12.76 5.84 -15.20
CA LEU A 236 13.83 5.57 -16.16
C LEU A 236 14.22 4.10 -16.11
N LEU A 237 14.37 3.51 -17.29
CA LEU A 237 14.73 2.11 -17.48
C LEU A 237 16.13 2.04 -18.07
N ALA A 238 16.99 1.22 -17.48
CA ALA A 238 18.29 0.88 -18.02
C ALA A 238 18.57 -0.61 -17.83
N GLY A 239 19.20 -1.26 -18.79
CA GLY A 239 19.50 -2.68 -18.64
C GLY A 239 20.46 -3.23 -19.66
N ALA A 240 20.86 -4.47 -19.44
CA ALA A 240 21.67 -5.24 -20.34
C ALA A 240 21.18 -6.68 -20.41
N VAL A 241 21.40 -7.33 -21.56
CA VAL A 241 21.15 -8.75 -21.73
C VAL A 241 22.39 -9.36 -22.34
N LEU A 242 22.89 -10.42 -21.71
CA LEU A 242 23.94 -11.29 -22.22
C LEU A 242 23.33 -12.63 -22.58
N GLU A 243 23.64 -13.14 -23.76
CA GLU A 243 23.33 -14.51 -24.13
C GLU A 243 24.60 -15.21 -24.60
N ALA A 244 24.85 -16.40 -24.07
CA ALA A 244 25.99 -17.20 -24.43
C ALA A 244 25.61 -18.67 -24.49
N GLY A 245 26.32 -19.45 -25.30
CA GLY A 245 26.12 -20.89 -25.29
C GLY A 245 27.08 -21.66 -26.15
N ARG A 246 26.90 -22.98 -26.08
CA ARG A 246 27.67 -24.00 -26.78
C ARG A 246 26.74 -25.15 -27.17
N ASP A 247 26.76 -25.52 -28.44
CA ASP A 247 25.93 -26.60 -28.99
C ASP A 247 24.45 -26.46 -28.57
N ARG A 248 23.93 -27.38 -27.75
CA ARG A 248 22.51 -27.38 -27.30
C ARG A 248 22.26 -26.62 -26.00
N LEU A 249 23.32 -26.20 -25.31
CA LEU A 249 23.26 -25.51 -24.03
C LEU A 249 23.45 -24.01 -24.24
N GLY A 250 22.62 -23.22 -23.57
CA GLY A 250 22.82 -21.78 -23.51
C GLY A 250 22.37 -21.20 -22.19
N VAL A 251 22.76 -19.96 -21.96
CA VAL A 251 22.33 -19.18 -20.82
C VAL A 251 22.06 -17.76 -21.27
N ARG A 252 20.98 -17.21 -20.75
CA ARG A 252 20.70 -15.79 -20.84
C ARG A 252 20.75 -15.17 -19.46
N VAL A 253 21.46 -14.04 -19.36
CA VAL A 253 21.53 -13.23 -18.15
C VAL A 253 21.02 -11.85 -18.48
N ALA A 254 20.14 -11.31 -17.65
CA ALA A 254 19.62 -9.95 -17.79
C ALA A 254 19.82 -9.19 -16.48
N VAL A 255 20.24 -7.93 -16.61
CA VAL A 255 20.25 -6.96 -15.51
C VAL A 255 19.36 -5.80 -15.92
N ASP A 256 18.50 -5.38 -15.00
CA ASP A 256 17.63 -4.22 -15.14
C ASP A 256 17.81 -3.30 -13.94
N TYR A 257 17.86 -2.00 -14.18
CA TYR A 257 17.79 -0.96 -13.17
C TYR A 257 16.65 -0.01 -13.55
N ARG A 258 15.78 0.26 -12.58
CA ARG A 258 14.64 1.14 -12.71
C ARG A 258 14.76 2.23 -11.65
N ARG A 259 14.96 3.47 -12.13
CA ARG A 259 14.93 4.66 -11.29
C ARG A 259 13.49 5.16 -11.24
N GLN A 260 12.93 5.22 -10.04
CA GLN A 260 11.57 5.67 -9.80
C GLN A 260 11.60 7.15 -9.44
N PHE A 261 10.80 8.00 -10.10
CA PHE A 261 10.72 9.41 -9.75
C PHE A 261 9.66 9.65 -8.69
N ALA A 262 9.93 10.63 -7.83
CA ALA A 262 8.98 11.06 -6.82
C ALA A 262 7.72 11.67 -7.45
N ASP A 263 6.57 11.35 -6.86
CA ASP A 263 5.24 11.78 -7.26
C ASP A 263 4.43 12.25 -6.05
N ASP A 264 3.34 12.98 -6.33
CA ASP A 264 2.37 13.38 -5.31
C ASP A 264 1.08 12.59 -5.55
N LEU A 265 0.56 11.91 -4.52
CA LEU A 265 -0.66 11.12 -4.60
C LEU A 265 -1.47 11.19 -3.30
N ASP A 266 -2.76 10.90 -3.39
CA ASP A 266 -3.62 10.77 -2.22
C ASP A 266 -3.48 9.37 -1.62
N ALA A 267 -3.09 9.29 -0.35
CA ALA A 267 -2.87 8.04 0.35
C ALA A 267 -3.26 8.14 1.83
N ARG A 268 -3.66 7.00 2.41
CA ARG A 268 -3.98 6.89 3.84
C ARG A 268 -2.74 6.56 4.65
N ILE A 269 -2.41 7.42 5.60
CA ILE A 269 -1.24 7.27 6.46
C ILE A 269 -1.45 6.10 7.41
N GLY A 270 -0.51 5.18 7.44
CA GLY A 270 -0.54 4.02 8.34
C GLY A 270 0.61 3.06 8.08
N ALA A 271 0.89 2.20 9.06
CA ALA A 271 1.89 1.16 8.91
C ALA A 271 1.51 0.17 7.80
N ARG A 272 2.50 -0.50 7.21
CA ARG A 272 2.27 -1.41 6.06
C ARG A 272 1.46 -2.67 6.43
N ASP A 273 1.47 -3.06 7.69
CA ASP A 273 0.68 -4.15 8.27
C ASP A 273 -0.74 -3.73 8.68
N ALA A 274 -1.05 -2.44 8.70
CA ALA A 274 -2.41 -1.94 8.91
C ALA A 274 -3.25 -2.13 7.63
N LEU A 275 -4.00 -3.23 7.59
CA LEU A 275 -4.92 -3.55 6.49
C LEU A 275 -6.04 -2.51 6.35
N LEU A 276 -6.62 -2.09 7.49
CA LEU A 276 -7.67 -1.08 7.54
C LEU A 276 -7.08 0.24 8.05
N ARG A 277 -7.26 1.31 7.27
CA ARG A 277 -6.82 2.66 7.60
C ARG A 277 -8.01 3.60 7.54
N LEU A 278 -8.14 4.45 8.55
CA LEU A 278 -9.25 5.39 8.66
C LEU A 278 -9.29 6.33 7.47
N ALA A 279 -10.49 6.70 7.02
CA ALA A 279 -10.65 7.67 5.96
C ALA A 279 -10.06 9.05 6.35
N SER A 280 -10.11 9.39 7.64
CA SER A 280 -9.51 10.61 8.20
C SER A 280 -7.97 10.65 8.14
N SER A 281 -7.31 9.53 7.85
CA SER A 281 -5.85 9.47 7.65
C SER A 281 -5.43 9.75 6.21
N GLU A 282 -6.39 9.98 5.32
CA GLU A 282 -6.13 10.28 3.92
C GLU A 282 -5.59 11.70 3.75
N ALA A 283 -4.48 11.81 3.03
CA ALA A 283 -3.88 13.08 2.69
C ALA A 283 -3.14 13.00 1.35
N SER A 284 -2.93 14.17 0.76
CA SER A 284 -2.00 14.31 -0.36
C SER A 284 -0.56 14.25 0.16
N LEU A 285 0.14 13.20 -0.25
CA LEU A 285 1.51 12.89 0.17
C LEU A 285 2.44 12.86 -1.04
N ARG A 286 3.68 13.25 -0.78
CA ARG A 286 4.79 13.05 -1.69
C ARG A 286 5.44 11.71 -1.41
N ARG A 287 5.49 10.85 -2.42
CA ARG A 287 6.18 9.56 -2.39
C ARG A 287 7.43 9.66 -3.24
N ASP A 288 8.58 9.28 -2.69
CA ASP A 288 9.85 9.07 -3.40
C ASP A 288 10.17 7.57 -3.30
N PRO A 289 9.76 6.76 -4.29
CA PRO A 289 9.92 5.33 -4.26
C PRO A 289 11.39 4.90 -4.32
N GLY A 290 11.73 3.80 -3.65
CA GLY A 290 13.06 3.23 -3.75
C GLY A 290 13.33 2.60 -5.12
N ASP A 291 14.47 2.93 -5.72
CA ASP A 291 14.92 2.33 -6.98
C ASP A 291 14.96 0.80 -6.95
N VAL A 292 14.74 0.17 -8.10
CA VAL A 292 14.72 -1.29 -8.26
C VAL A 292 15.90 -1.74 -9.12
N ILE A 293 16.60 -2.77 -8.65
CA ILE A 293 17.54 -3.55 -9.45
C ILE A 293 17.04 -4.99 -9.56
N GLN A 294 17.15 -5.56 -10.75
CA GLN A 294 16.78 -6.94 -11.03
C GLN A 294 17.91 -7.64 -11.77
N LEU A 295 18.15 -8.89 -11.39
CA LEU A 295 19.03 -9.84 -12.07
C LEU A 295 18.21 -11.07 -12.42
N ALA A 296 18.32 -11.55 -13.66
CA ALA A 296 17.71 -12.80 -14.09
C ALA A 296 18.73 -13.67 -14.81
N ALA A 297 18.70 -14.97 -14.55
CA ALA A 297 19.46 -15.99 -15.25
C ALA A 297 18.49 -17.06 -15.77
N GLN A 298 18.64 -17.41 -17.05
CA GLN A 298 17.79 -18.35 -17.76
C GLN A 298 18.67 -19.35 -18.52
N PRO A 299 19.17 -20.40 -17.85
CA PRO A 299 19.81 -21.51 -18.55
C PRO A 299 18.76 -22.25 -19.39
N TYR A 300 19.15 -22.71 -20.58
CA TYR A 300 18.27 -23.47 -21.45
C TYR A 300 19.01 -24.64 -22.12
N PHE A 301 18.26 -25.69 -22.39
CA PHE A 301 18.71 -26.85 -23.14
C PHE A 301 17.78 -27.13 -24.32
N ARG A 302 18.32 -27.08 -25.53
CA ARG A 302 17.57 -27.33 -26.77
C ARG A 302 17.30 -28.82 -26.93
N LEU A 303 16.04 -29.23 -26.85
CA LEU A 303 15.59 -30.60 -27.10
C LEU A 303 15.36 -30.89 -28.59
N ALA A 304 15.02 -29.85 -29.35
CA ALA A 304 14.90 -29.87 -30.81
C ALA A 304 15.33 -28.49 -31.35
N PRO A 305 15.52 -28.31 -32.68
CA PRO A 305 15.95 -27.03 -33.25
C PRO A 305 15.11 -25.83 -32.79
N HIS A 306 13.80 -26.04 -32.62
CA HIS A 306 12.84 -25.00 -32.26
C HIS A 306 12.30 -25.13 -30.84
N PHE A 307 12.77 -26.08 -30.02
CA PHE A 307 12.17 -26.37 -28.71
C PHE A 307 13.24 -26.53 -27.62
N ALA A 308 13.07 -25.84 -26.50
CA ALA A 308 13.99 -25.89 -25.38
C ALA A 308 13.26 -25.94 -24.04
N ILE A 309 13.87 -26.62 -23.07
CA ILE A 309 13.57 -26.46 -21.64
C ILE A 309 14.38 -25.30 -21.10
N VAL A 310 13.77 -24.48 -20.26
CA VAL A 310 14.36 -23.27 -19.69
C VAL A 310 14.23 -23.32 -18.17
N GLY A 311 15.33 -23.19 -17.45
CA GLY A 311 15.30 -22.86 -16.03
C GLY A 311 15.23 -21.35 -15.84
N SER A 312 14.69 -20.87 -14.73
CA SER A 312 14.74 -19.45 -14.39
C SER A 312 15.16 -19.22 -12.94
N ALA A 313 16.02 -18.23 -12.75
CA ALA A 313 16.35 -17.65 -11.47
C ALA A 313 16.27 -16.13 -11.60
N ARG A 314 15.44 -15.48 -10.80
CA ARG A 314 15.30 -14.02 -10.77
C ARG A 314 15.50 -13.53 -9.37
N TRP A 315 16.41 -12.58 -9.21
CA TRP A 315 16.56 -11.82 -7.99
C TRP A 315 16.19 -10.37 -8.26
N TRP A 316 15.53 -9.72 -7.32
CA TRP A 316 15.34 -8.27 -7.34
C TRP A 316 15.55 -7.68 -5.95
N SER A 317 15.94 -6.41 -5.92
CA SER A 317 16.03 -5.60 -4.71
C SER A 317 15.50 -4.22 -5.00
N ARG A 318 14.77 -3.67 -4.03
CA ARG A 318 14.21 -2.32 -4.03
C ARG A 318 14.80 -1.51 -2.87
N GLY A 319 15.00 -0.22 -3.11
CA GLY A 319 15.34 0.77 -2.08
C GLY A 319 14.19 0.99 -1.07
N THR A 320 14.44 1.83 -0.06
CA THR A 320 13.40 2.28 0.87
C THR A 320 12.62 3.42 0.24
N ASP A 321 11.29 3.35 0.31
CA ASP A 321 10.41 4.48 -0.06
C ASP A 321 10.54 5.60 0.97
N ARG A 322 10.36 6.84 0.52
CA ARG A 322 10.29 8.02 1.40
C ARG A 322 8.96 8.73 1.18
N TRP A 323 8.19 8.80 2.25
CA TRP A 323 6.92 9.50 2.32
C TRP A 323 7.08 10.78 3.10
N SER A 324 6.55 11.87 2.55
CA SER A 324 6.49 13.18 3.20
C SER A 324 5.20 13.90 2.83
N TRP A 325 4.85 14.96 3.55
CA TRP A 325 3.76 15.83 3.15
C TRP A 325 4.02 16.45 1.77
N SER A 326 3.00 16.52 0.92
CA SER A 326 3.08 17.28 -0.34
C SER A 326 3.33 18.75 -0.05
N SER A 327 4.04 19.43 -0.95
CA SER A 327 4.40 20.85 -0.78
C SER A 327 3.15 21.73 -0.58
N GLY A 328 3.18 22.59 0.43
CA GLY A 328 2.08 23.52 0.73
C GLY A 328 0.86 22.90 1.42
N ARG A 329 0.92 21.63 1.86
CA ARG A 329 -0.15 20.99 2.63
C ARG A 329 0.13 21.07 4.13
N ALA A 330 -0.93 21.30 4.92
CA ALA A 330 -0.86 21.21 6.36
C ALA A 330 -0.79 19.74 6.80
N ALA A 331 0.06 19.45 7.78
CA ALA A 331 0.12 18.12 8.38
C ALA A 331 -1.19 17.81 9.12
N LEU A 332 -1.65 16.56 9.03
CA LEU A 332 -2.72 16.06 9.88
C LEU A 332 -2.16 15.84 11.30
N PRO A 333 -2.82 16.37 12.35
CA PRO A 333 -2.36 16.20 13.73
C PRO A 333 -2.19 14.72 14.12
N GLY A 334 -1.08 14.39 14.79
CA GLY A 334 -0.81 13.04 15.29
C GLY A 334 -0.42 11.99 14.24
N LEU A 335 -0.33 12.37 12.96
CA LEU A 335 0.08 11.48 11.88
C LEU A 335 1.46 11.88 11.32
N ASP A 336 2.32 10.89 11.11
CA ASP A 336 3.62 11.05 10.47
C ASP A 336 3.70 10.15 9.23
N PRO A 337 3.80 10.70 8.01
CA PRO A 337 3.97 9.92 6.78
C PRO A 337 5.19 8.99 6.83
N ALA A 338 6.22 9.30 7.63
CA ALA A 338 7.43 8.47 7.70
C ALA A 338 7.18 7.04 8.18
N VAL A 339 6.06 6.78 8.88
CA VAL A 339 5.66 5.41 9.26
C VAL A 339 5.46 4.50 8.04
N MET A 340 5.10 5.07 6.89
CA MET A 340 4.88 4.35 5.64
C MET A 340 6.20 3.90 4.98
N ASN A 341 7.35 4.43 5.41
CA ASN A 341 8.67 3.99 4.93
C ASN A 341 9.04 2.60 5.48
N ALA A 342 8.43 2.21 6.61
CA ALA A 342 8.77 0.97 7.29
C ALA A 342 8.43 -0.25 6.40
N GLY A 343 9.43 -1.12 6.22
CA GLY A 343 9.26 -2.37 5.49
C GLY A 343 9.07 -2.24 3.98
N THR A 344 9.32 -1.08 3.37
CA THR A 344 9.23 -0.87 1.91
C THR A 344 10.49 -1.29 1.16
N LYS A 345 11.66 -1.22 1.82
CA LYS A 345 12.88 -1.88 1.34
C LYS A 345 12.61 -3.37 1.25
N ALA A 346 12.94 -3.99 0.12
CA ALA A 346 12.63 -5.39 -0.08
C ALA A 346 13.59 -6.05 -1.07
N SER A 347 13.73 -7.36 -0.95
CA SER A 347 14.42 -8.17 -1.95
C SER A 347 13.82 -9.56 -1.99
N ALA A 348 13.84 -10.18 -3.16
CA ALA A 348 13.35 -11.54 -3.33
C ALA A 348 14.04 -12.29 -4.46
N THR A 349 14.08 -13.61 -4.29
CA THR A 349 14.56 -14.58 -5.27
C THR A 349 13.41 -15.50 -5.67
N LEU A 350 13.18 -15.60 -6.96
CA LEU A 350 12.22 -16.50 -7.58
C LEU A 350 12.98 -17.54 -8.40
N LEU A 351 12.56 -18.79 -8.30
CA LEU A 351 13.06 -19.87 -9.14
C LEU A 351 11.92 -20.50 -9.93
N GLY A 352 12.21 -21.00 -11.12
CA GLY A 352 11.21 -21.57 -11.99
C GLY A 352 11.76 -22.44 -13.10
N ILE A 353 10.81 -22.99 -13.85
CA ILE A 353 11.07 -23.82 -15.02
C ILE A 353 10.00 -23.52 -16.08
N GLY A 354 10.37 -23.73 -17.34
CA GLY A 354 9.48 -23.52 -18.46
C GLY A 354 9.98 -24.19 -19.72
N VAL A 355 9.25 -23.92 -20.78
CA VAL A 355 9.55 -24.35 -22.14
C VAL A 355 9.47 -23.16 -23.07
N SER A 356 10.28 -23.17 -24.12
CA SER A 356 10.25 -22.17 -25.18
C SER A 356 10.23 -22.84 -26.54
N TYR A 357 9.42 -22.28 -27.43
CA TYR A 357 9.37 -22.60 -28.85
C TYR A 357 9.78 -21.37 -29.66
N VAL A 358 10.67 -21.54 -30.63
CA VAL A 358 11.14 -20.46 -31.52
C VAL A 358 11.18 -20.98 -32.95
N HIS A 359 10.43 -20.35 -33.85
CA HIS A 359 10.43 -20.62 -35.28
C HIS A 359 10.89 -19.37 -36.03
N ASP A 360 11.88 -19.53 -36.90
CA ASP A 360 12.58 -18.47 -37.62
C ASP A 360 11.90 -18.05 -38.93
N GLY A 361 10.82 -18.74 -39.32
CA GLY A 361 9.97 -18.36 -40.44
C GLY A 361 9.98 -19.28 -41.67
N PRO A 362 11.05 -20.01 -42.04
CA PRO A 362 11.02 -20.92 -43.19
C PRO A 362 9.94 -22.00 -43.06
N LEU A 363 9.00 -22.03 -43.99
CA LEU A 363 7.98 -23.07 -44.09
C LEU A 363 8.46 -24.21 -45.00
N ARG A 364 7.95 -25.43 -44.76
CA ARG A 364 8.31 -26.62 -45.55
C ARG A 364 8.02 -26.50 -47.06
N ASP A 365 7.17 -25.57 -47.45
CA ASP A 365 6.79 -25.29 -48.84
C ASP A 365 7.63 -24.18 -49.51
N GLY A 366 8.72 -23.74 -48.85
CA GLY A 366 9.61 -22.69 -49.37
C GLY A 366 9.09 -21.27 -49.18
N ARG A 367 7.91 -21.08 -48.56
CA ARG A 367 7.43 -19.74 -48.17
C ARG A 367 8.10 -19.29 -46.87
N VAL A 368 8.35 -18.00 -46.74
CA VAL A 368 8.86 -17.40 -45.49
C VAL A 368 7.66 -16.89 -44.68
N GLY A 369 7.29 -17.64 -43.64
CA GLY A 369 6.33 -17.21 -42.63
C GLY A 369 6.94 -16.18 -41.66
N MET A 370 6.09 -15.57 -40.84
CA MET A 370 6.57 -14.67 -39.79
C MET A 370 7.31 -15.47 -38.72
N PRO A 371 8.46 -14.97 -38.21
CA PRO A 371 9.09 -15.59 -37.06
C PRO A 371 8.18 -15.51 -35.84
N VAL A 372 8.09 -16.61 -35.10
CA VAL A 372 7.21 -16.77 -33.94
C VAL A 372 8.00 -17.28 -32.75
N GLU A 373 7.69 -16.74 -31.58
CA GLU A 373 8.20 -17.22 -30.32
C GLU A 373 7.05 -17.43 -29.34
N ALA A 374 7.01 -18.60 -28.73
CA ALA A 374 6.09 -18.93 -27.67
C ALA A 374 6.87 -19.43 -26.46
N SER A 375 6.47 -19.06 -25.26
CA SER A 375 7.03 -19.65 -24.05
C SER A 375 6.00 -19.77 -22.95
N PHE A 376 6.18 -20.79 -22.13
CA PHE A 376 5.41 -21.03 -20.93
C PHE A 376 6.39 -21.27 -19.78
N GLY A 377 6.15 -20.68 -18.62
CA GLY A 377 6.95 -20.93 -17.43
C GLY A 377 6.19 -20.67 -16.15
N ILE A 378 6.61 -21.35 -15.10
CA ILE A 378 6.10 -21.20 -13.74
C ILE A 378 7.26 -20.84 -12.83
N GLU A 379 7.09 -19.82 -11.99
CA GLU A 379 8.10 -19.34 -11.06
C GLU A 379 7.49 -19.16 -9.66
N ARG A 380 8.27 -19.46 -8.62
CA ARG A 380 7.85 -19.33 -7.23
C ARG A 380 8.90 -18.57 -6.44
N LEU A 381 8.45 -17.76 -5.48
CA LEU A 381 9.34 -17.21 -4.45
C LEU A 381 10.00 -18.33 -3.63
N VAL A 382 11.33 -18.26 -3.49
CA VAL A 382 12.11 -19.20 -2.66
C VAL A 382 12.84 -18.52 -1.51
N SER A 383 13.13 -17.22 -1.61
CA SER A 383 13.68 -16.44 -0.51
C SER A 383 13.25 -14.99 -0.61
N SER A 384 13.01 -14.34 0.51
CA SER A 384 12.81 -12.89 0.61
C SER A 384 13.58 -12.31 1.80
N GLY A 385 13.75 -10.99 1.81
CA GLY A 385 14.39 -10.31 2.94
C GLY A 385 14.26 -8.80 2.86
N ARG A 386 14.64 -8.15 3.97
CA ARG A 386 14.71 -6.68 4.15
C ARG A 386 13.37 -5.94 4.19
N GLY A 387 12.24 -6.63 4.03
CA GLY A 387 10.88 -6.10 4.20
C GLY A 387 9.81 -7.12 3.79
N LEU A 388 8.57 -6.65 3.62
CA LEU A 388 7.43 -7.49 3.26
C LEU A 388 7.41 -7.74 1.75
N VAL A 389 7.37 -9.01 1.38
CA VAL A 389 7.30 -9.48 0.00
C VAL A 389 6.19 -10.51 -0.11
N ASP A 390 5.32 -10.34 -1.10
CA ASP A 390 4.30 -11.34 -1.42
C ASP A 390 4.96 -12.68 -1.74
N ALA A 391 4.24 -13.80 -1.56
CA ALA A 391 4.71 -15.12 -1.92
C ALA A 391 4.11 -15.59 -3.26
N PRO A 392 4.48 -15.00 -4.41
CA PRO A 392 3.80 -15.28 -5.67
C PRO A 392 4.13 -16.66 -6.21
N LEU A 393 3.13 -17.24 -6.88
CA LEU A 393 3.28 -18.24 -7.93
C LEU A 393 2.96 -17.56 -9.26
N ILE A 394 3.99 -17.33 -10.08
CA ILE A 394 3.85 -16.62 -11.35
C ILE A 394 3.81 -17.62 -12.49
N THR A 395 2.69 -17.67 -13.20
CA THR A 395 2.58 -18.37 -14.48
C THR A 395 2.70 -17.35 -15.60
N ARG A 396 3.66 -17.54 -16.51
CA ARG A 396 3.89 -16.64 -17.65
C ARG A 396 3.71 -17.39 -18.96
N LEU A 397 2.78 -16.91 -19.77
CA LEU A 397 2.67 -17.25 -21.18
C LEU A 397 3.18 -16.06 -21.99
N THR A 398 4.06 -16.30 -22.96
CA THR A 398 4.53 -15.28 -23.89
C THR A 398 4.30 -15.76 -25.31
N PHE A 399 3.76 -14.89 -26.15
CA PHE A 399 3.65 -15.10 -27.58
C PHE A 399 4.13 -13.84 -28.29
N ARG A 400 5.06 -13.99 -29.21
CA ARG A 400 5.66 -12.89 -29.97
C ARG A 400 5.67 -13.25 -31.44
N ILE A 401 5.20 -12.31 -32.27
CA ILE A 401 5.29 -12.38 -33.72
C ILE A 401 6.16 -11.22 -34.17
N TYR A 402 7.08 -11.51 -35.09
CA TYR A 402 8.04 -10.52 -35.56
C TYR A 402 7.75 -10.11 -36.99
N LYS A 403 7.86 -8.80 -37.27
CA LYS A 403 7.82 -8.23 -38.61
C LYS A 403 8.98 -7.27 -38.78
N SER A 404 9.84 -7.51 -39.78
CA SER A 404 10.88 -6.56 -40.15
C SER A 404 10.23 -5.37 -40.87
N LEU A 405 10.50 -4.15 -40.41
CA LEU A 405 10.03 -2.92 -41.05
C LEU A 405 11.08 -2.34 -42.03
N ILE A 406 12.36 -2.73 -41.89
CA ILE A 406 13.47 -2.25 -42.73
C ILE A 406 14.47 -3.39 -42.96
N GLY A 407 14.65 -3.82 -44.22
CA GLY A 407 15.64 -4.82 -44.65
C GLY A 407 15.03 -6.15 -45.12
N ARG A 408 15.58 -6.72 -46.22
CA ARG A 408 15.23 -8.05 -46.72
C ARG A 408 15.51 -9.12 -45.65
N PRO A 409 14.64 -10.15 -45.51
CA PRO A 409 14.94 -11.30 -44.66
C PRO A 409 16.25 -11.97 -45.10
N PRO A 410 16.98 -12.63 -44.19
CA PRO A 410 18.18 -13.39 -44.57
C PRO A 410 17.82 -14.44 -45.63
N ALA A 411 18.65 -14.51 -46.68
CA ALA A 411 18.65 -15.64 -47.59
C ALA A 411 19.08 -16.91 -46.83
N PRO A 412 18.59 -18.09 -47.23
CA PRO A 412 18.72 -19.35 -46.48
C PRO A 412 20.15 -19.75 -46.16
#